data_AF-A0A0J8R449-F1
#
_entry.id   AF-A0A0J8R449-F1
#
_cell.length_a   1.000
_cell.length_b   1.000
_cell.length_c   1.000
_cell.angle_alpha   90.00
_cell.angle_beta   90.00
_cell.angle_gamma   90.00
#
_symmetry.space_group_name_H-M   'P 1'
#
loop_
_entity.id
_entity.type
_entity.pdbx_description
1 polymer ?
#
loop_
_entity_poly.entity_id
_entity_poly.type
_entity_poly.pdbx_seq_one_letter_code
_entity_poly.pdbx_strand_id
1 'polypeptide(L)'
;MEEQHGREYRVNVDWLQSRQDGLMSHVGNYTGTAHLLNSQQFLISSLGETTQGWVLFERVKDLYSKKEPEPLISTNVAVMLSIACTLLYVVPLYMSKASRPSPTLSRDAPSVIKYRVRAVMTACFICSLGTLYLIVSKGHTTYLEALRLLGWWPLGPLEIVKSLFLTAILFLGFLFERGVAEGQWRNWIRWQSLIEPLTEWAGWRNYVAGPITEEVVFRSIIVALHLMAKISPTSIVFVSPLYFGIAHVHHFYEFKLTHAYAPLGTMLFRTVFQFAYTTIFGWYAAFLYLRTGSLFAVIAVHSFCNCCGLPRLWGRVQVDMPIEPIIVRGKEDEEFPAQRVEQKQLGIGWTVAYYVILVAGAVVFWSQLWPLTESPLALASF
;
A
#
# COMPACT_ATOMS: atom_id res chain seq x y z
N MET A 1 64.14 -30.29 22.57
CA MET A 1 64.00 -29.13 21.66
C MET A 1 62.53 -29.10 21.26
N GLU A 2 61.64 -28.86 22.23
CA GLU A 2 61.29 -27.55 22.85
C GLU A 2 59.99 -27.07 22.18
N GLU A 3 58.86 -27.07 22.91
CA GLU A 3 58.36 -25.94 23.73
C GLU A 3 57.89 -24.76 22.83
N GLN A 4 56.80 -24.03 23.06
CA GLN A 4 55.69 -24.01 24.04
C GLN A 4 54.47 -23.36 23.31
N HIS A 5 53.20 -23.43 23.70
CA HIS A 5 52.54 -23.91 24.92
C HIS A 5 51.05 -24.29 24.63
N GLY A 6 50.33 -24.85 25.62
CA GLY A 6 48.87 -24.85 25.70
C GLY A 6 48.43 -24.97 27.17
N ARG A 7 47.37 -24.29 27.61
CA ARG A 7 46.80 -24.48 28.95
C ARG A 7 45.31 -24.14 29.04
N GLU A 8 44.51 -25.13 29.39
CA GLU A 8 43.21 -24.95 30.04
C GLU A 8 43.37 -24.27 31.40
N TYR A 9 42.28 -23.68 31.92
CA TYR A 9 42.14 -23.38 33.34
C TYR A 9 40.86 -24.00 33.89
N ARG A 10 41.03 -24.84 34.92
CA ARG A 10 40.00 -25.37 35.82
C ARG A 10 40.62 -25.53 37.20
N VAL A 11 39.77 -25.54 38.25
CA VAL A 11 39.95 -26.12 39.61
C VAL A 11 40.03 -25.12 40.78
N ASN A 12 39.18 -25.40 41.79
CA ASN A 12 39.11 -25.03 43.22
C ASN A 12 39.27 -23.56 43.66
N VAL A 13 38.43 -22.99 44.55
CA VAL A 13 37.72 -23.52 45.74
C VAL A 13 38.68 -23.95 46.87
N ASP A 14 39.34 -22.96 47.50
CA ASP A 14 39.85 -23.01 48.88
C ASP A 14 40.38 -21.61 49.31
N TRP A 15 39.49 -20.63 49.50
CA TRP A 15 39.88 -19.26 49.89
C TRP A 15 38.97 -18.57 50.92
N LEU A 16 38.09 -19.33 51.59
CA LEU A 16 37.17 -18.80 52.61
C LEU A 16 37.16 -19.65 53.90
N GLN A 17 38.34 -20.08 54.36
CA GLN A 17 38.44 -20.91 55.57
C GLN A 17 39.68 -20.63 56.46
N SER A 18 40.17 -19.38 56.49
CA SER A 18 41.32 -18.97 57.34
C SER A 18 41.17 -17.62 58.05
N ARG A 19 39.94 -17.15 58.29
CA ARG A 19 39.66 -15.90 59.02
C ARG A 19 38.60 -16.05 60.13
N GLN A 20 38.71 -17.12 60.91
CA GLN A 20 37.79 -17.38 62.03
C GLN A 20 38.47 -17.53 63.40
N ASP A 21 39.81 -17.52 63.47
CA ASP A 21 40.57 -17.58 64.72
C ASP A 21 41.39 -16.31 64.95
N GLY A 22 41.14 -15.63 66.06
CA GLY A 22 41.98 -14.51 66.53
C GLY A 22 41.24 -13.22 66.84
N LEU A 23 40.34 -13.22 67.83
CA LEU A 23 40.02 -12.06 68.69
C LEU A 23 39.12 -12.46 69.88
N MET A 24 39.74 -13.03 70.92
CA MET A 24 39.11 -13.29 72.22
C MET A 24 40.10 -13.01 73.36
N SER A 25 40.19 -11.76 73.79
CA SER A 25 40.74 -11.37 75.12
C SER A 25 40.59 -9.88 75.44
N HIS A 26 39.50 -9.50 76.15
CA HIS A 26 39.56 -8.79 77.46
C HIS A 26 38.25 -8.09 77.85
N VAL A 27 37.58 -8.65 78.87
CA VAL A 27 37.01 -8.01 80.08
C VAL A 27 36.38 -6.61 79.98
N GLY A 28 35.10 -6.48 80.37
CA GLY A 28 34.51 -5.22 80.86
C GLY A 28 32.98 -5.21 80.95
N ASN A 29 32.42 -5.09 82.16
CA ASN A 29 30.98 -4.97 82.41
C ASN A 29 30.43 -3.58 82.00
N TYR A 30 29.13 -3.50 81.63
CA TYR A 30 28.06 -2.72 82.29
C TYR A 30 26.89 -2.38 81.32
N THR A 31 25.64 -2.50 81.81
CA THR A 31 24.37 -1.82 81.38
C THR A 31 24.12 -1.57 79.88
N GLY A 32 23.00 -1.98 79.27
CA GLY A 32 21.62 -1.78 79.75
C GLY A 32 20.90 -0.76 78.85
N THR A 33 19.74 -1.13 78.29
CA THR A 33 18.77 -0.23 77.62
C THR A 33 19.27 0.66 76.46
N ALA A 34 19.69 0.06 75.32
CA ALA A 34 19.84 0.80 74.05
C ALA A 34 19.45 0.00 72.77
N HIS A 35 19.13 -1.30 72.87
CA HIS A 35 19.14 -2.21 71.70
C HIS A 35 17.80 -2.46 70.99
N LEU A 36 16.71 -1.76 71.37
CA LEU A 36 15.36 -1.97 70.84
C LEU A 36 14.90 -0.96 69.77
N LEU A 37 15.67 0.11 69.52
CA LEU A 37 15.35 1.10 68.49
C LEU A 37 15.98 0.76 67.12
N ASN A 38 17.23 0.29 67.09
CA ASN A 38 17.91 -0.02 65.82
C ASN A 38 17.33 -1.23 65.07
N SER A 39 16.74 -2.21 65.77
CA SER A 39 16.12 -3.39 65.16
C SER A 39 14.77 -3.08 64.49
N GLN A 40 14.00 -2.10 64.99
CA GLN A 40 12.82 -1.60 64.27
C GLN A 40 13.23 -0.75 63.06
N GLN A 41 14.28 0.08 63.18
CA GLN A 41 14.79 0.87 62.05
C GLN A 41 15.19 -0.01 60.86
N PHE A 42 15.84 -1.16 61.12
CA PHE A 42 16.30 -2.10 60.09
C PHE A 42 15.16 -2.92 59.45
N LEU A 43 14.12 -3.24 60.22
CA LEU A 43 12.90 -3.84 59.67
C LEU A 43 12.11 -2.84 58.81
N ILE A 44 12.09 -1.57 59.19
CA ILE A 44 11.44 -0.50 58.40
C ILE A 44 12.23 -0.22 57.10
N SER A 45 13.56 -0.27 57.10
CA SER A 45 14.35 -0.15 55.85
C SER A 45 14.17 -1.36 54.93
N SER A 46 14.12 -2.58 55.46
CA SER A 46 13.86 -3.80 54.67
C SER A 46 12.43 -3.85 54.10
N LEU A 47 11.44 -3.35 54.83
CA LEU A 47 10.08 -3.12 54.33
C LEU A 47 10.03 -1.98 53.30
N GLY A 48 10.91 -0.99 53.40
CA GLY A 48 11.12 0.07 52.40
C GLY A 48 11.72 -0.45 51.08
N GLU A 49 12.72 -1.33 51.14
CA GLU A 49 13.34 -1.93 49.96
C GLU A 49 12.40 -2.92 49.27
N THR A 50 11.65 -3.72 50.02
CA THR A 50 10.61 -4.59 49.41
C THR A 50 9.47 -3.78 48.81
N THR A 51 9.00 -2.70 49.44
CA THR A 51 7.98 -1.83 48.81
C THR A 51 8.52 -1.06 47.60
N GLN A 52 9.80 -0.64 47.58
CA GLN A 52 10.43 -0.12 46.36
C GLN A 52 10.52 -1.20 45.27
N GLY A 53 10.89 -2.43 45.61
CA GLY A 53 10.90 -3.57 44.69
C GLY A 53 9.52 -3.85 44.10
N TRP A 54 8.46 -3.82 44.92
CA TRP A 54 7.07 -3.97 44.46
C TRP A 54 6.59 -2.79 43.60
N VAL A 55 6.94 -1.54 43.94
CA VAL A 55 6.58 -0.36 43.13
C VAL A 55 7.37 -0.34 41.82
N LEU A 56 8.63 -0.78 41.81
CA LEU A 56 9.41 -0.94 40.59
C LEU A 56 8.88 -2.09 39.75
N PHE A 57 8.52 -3.22 40.35
CA PHE A 57 7.92 -4.36 39.66
C PHE A 57 6.53 -4.02 39.09
N GLU A 58 5.67 -3.30 39.83
CA GLU A 58 4.41 -2.79 39.30
C GLU A 58 4.63 -1.74 38.20
N ARG A 59 5.61 -0.83 38.31
CA ARG A 59 5.95 0.11 37.22
C ARG A 59 6.52 -0.58 35.99
N VAL A 60 7.38 -1.59 36.15
CA VAL A 60 7.92 -2.41 35.06
C VAL A 60 6.80 -3.23 34.45
N LYS A 61 5.96 -3.86 35.26
CA LYS A 61 4.76 -4.58 34.83
C LYS A 61 3.79 -3.65 34.12
N ASP A 62 3.58 -2.40 34.54
CA ASP A 62 2.72 -1.43 33.86
C ASP A 62 3.36 -0.90 32.56
N LEU A 63 4.69 -0.79 32.49
CA LEU A 63 5.45 -0.53 31.26
C LEU A 63 5.36 -1.69 30.25
N TYR A 64 5.40 -2.94 30.71
CA TYR A 64 5.22 -4.16 29.90
C TYR A 64 3.74 -4.53 29.66
N SER A 65 2.82 -4.03 30.50
CA SER A 65 1.37 -4.27 30.47
C SER A 65 0.59 -3.02 30.05
N LYS A 66 1.26 -2.10 29.34
CA LYS A 66 0.61 -1.30 28.30
C LYS A 66 0.02 -2.25 27.27
N LYS A 67 -1.17 -2.78 27.57
CA LYS A 67 -2.09 -3.39 26.61
C LYS A 67 -2.07 -2.48 25.39
N GLU A 68 -1.69 -3.02 24.22
CA GLU A 68 -1.77 -2.26 22.99
C GLU A 68 -3.24 -1.87 22.77
N PRO A 69 -3.63 -0.61 23.06
CA PRO A 69 -4.98 -0.18 23.44
C PRO A 69 -6.00 -1.32 23.64
N GLU A 70 -7.13 -1.29 22.93
CA GLU A 70 -7.83 -2.49 22.44
C GLU A 70 -8.25 -2.20 20.98
N PRO A 71 -8.46 -3.20 20.10
CA PRO A 71 -8.90 -2.94 18.74
C PRO A 71 -10.33 -2.35 18.74
N LEU A 72 -10.55 -1.29 17.96
CA LEU A 72 -11.83 -0.56 17.94
C LEU A 72 -12.98 -1.40 17.35
N ILE A 73 -12.63 -2.35 16.49
CA ILE A 73 -13.51 -3.39 15.94
C ILE A 73 -12.74 -4.71 15.88
N SER A 74 -13.42 -5.85 15.95
CA SER A 74 -12.74 -7.14 15.75
C SER A 74 -12.35 -7.37 14.29
N THR A 75 -11.34 -8.20 14.06
CA THR A 75 -10.92 -8.66 12.73
C THR A 75 -12.09 -9.15 11.88
N ASN A 76 -13.01 -9.92 12.48
CA ASN A 76 -14.20 -10.42 11.79
C ASN A 76 -15.14 -9.29 11.33
N VAL A 77 -15.31 -8.23 12.14
CA VAL A 77 -16.11 -7.05 11.76
C VAL A 77 -15.41 -6.29 10.63
N ALA A 78 -14.10 -6.08 10.70
CA ALA A 78 -13.33 -5.44 9.63
C ALA A 78 -13.43 -6.20 8.30
N VAL A 79 -13.30 -7.53 8.33
CA VAL A 79 -13.44 -8.42 7.16
C VAL A 79 -14.86 -8.35 6.59
N MET A 80 -15.89 -8.48 7.43
CA MET A 80 -17.30 -8.45 6.97
C MET A 80 -17.68 -7.09 6.38
N LEU A 81 -17.23 -5.99 6.98
CA LEU A 81 -17.42 -4.64 6.44
C LEU A 81 -16.66 -4.45 5.12
N SER A 82 -15.43 -4.97 5.00
CA SER A 82 -14.65 -4.89 3.76
C SER A 82 -15.30 -5.68 2.61
N ILE A 83 -15.86 -6.85 2.90
CA ILE A 83 -16.69 -7.62 1.95
C ILE A 83 -17.94 -6.81 1.57
N ALA A 84 -18.67 -6.24 2.55
CA ALA A 84 -19.87 -5.46 2.29
C ALA A 84 -19.58 -4.20 1.42
N CYS A 85 -18.50 -3.47 1.70
CA CYS A 85 -18.07 -2.33 0.88
C CYS A 85 -17.69 -2.76 -0.54
N THR A 86 -16.98 -3.89 -0.70
CA THR A 86 -16.61 -4.44 -2.01
C THR A 86 -17.85 -4.85 -2.82
N LEU A 87 -18.83 -5.50 -2.18
CA LEU A 87 -20.10 -5.87 -2.81
C LEU A 87 -20.93 -4.63 -3.17
N LEU A 88 -21.02 -3.63 -2.28
CA LEU A 88 -21.73 -2.39 -2.56
C LEU A 88 -21.09 -1.60 -3.73
N TYR A 89 -19.78 -1.74 -3.94
CA TYR A 89 -19.08 -1.18 -5.09
C TYR A 89 -19.40 -1.90 -6.40
N VAL A 90 -19.34 -3.24 -6.42
CA VAL A 90 -19.43 -4.05 -7.66
C VAL A 90 -20.88 -4.38 -8.06
N VAL A 91 -21.74 -4.76 -7.12
CA VAL A 91 -23.09 -5.28 -7.42
C VAL A 91 -23.98 -4.28 -8.17
N PRO A 92 -24.02 -2.97 -7.86
CA PRO A 92 -24.86 -2.00 -8.58
C PRO A 92 -24.61 -1.93 -10.09
N LEU A 93 -23.39 -2.25 -10.55
CA LEU A 93 -23.03 -2.29 -11.97
C LEU A 93 -23.90 -3.28 -12.78
N TYR A 94 -24.40 -4.32 -12.11
CA TYR A 94 -25.18 -5.43 -12.68
C TYR A 94 -26.68 -5.35 -12.41
N MET A 95 -27.12 -4.56 -11.42
CA MET A 95 -28.53 -4.48 -11.03
C MET A 95 -29.41 -3.82 -12.11
N SER A 96 -28.90 -2.78 -12.78
CA SER A 96 -29.67 -2.01 -13.76
C SER A 96 -29.44 -2.46 -15.21
N LYS A 97 -30.53 -2.50 -16.00
CA LYS A 97 -30.48 -2.66 -17.46
C LYS A 97 -29.67 -1.55 -18.16
N ALA A 98 -29.47 -0.40 -17.53
CA ALA A 98 -28.72 0.73 -18.08
C ALA A 98 -27.19 0.52 -18.10
N SER A 99 -26.66 -0.47 -17.36
CA SER A 99 -25.22 -0.74 -17.27
C SER A 99 -24.83 -2.22 -17.28
N ARG A 100 -25.79 -3.13 -17.06
CA ARG A 100 -25.57 -4.58 -17.12
C ARG A 100 -24.96 -4.93 -18.50
N PRO A 101 -23.85 -5.69 -18.55
CA PRO A 101 -23.27 -6.11 -19.82
C PRO A 101 -24.29 -6.88 -20.67
N SER A 102 -24.37 -6.54 -21.95
CA SER A 102 -25.07 -7.33 -22.96
C SER A 102 -24.26 -7.31 -24.27
N PRO A 103 -24.49 -8.25 -25.20
CA PRO A 103 -23.86 -8.23 -26.52
C PRO A 103 -24.18 -6.97 -27.34
N THR A 104 -25.30 -6.29 -27.01
CA THR A 104 -25.82 -5.12 -27.73
C THR A 104 -25.48 -3.77 -27.09
N LEU A 105 -24.88 -3.76 -25.88
CA LEU A 105 -24.59 -2.56 -25.12
C LEU A 105 -23.10 -2.48 -24.78
N SER A 106 -22.36 -1.69 -25.55
CA SER A 106 -20.94 -1.48 -25.31
C SER A 106 -20.70 -0.85 -23.93
N ARG A 107 -19.72 -1.40 -23.19
CA ARG A 107 -19.25 -0.87 -21.91
C ARG A 107 -18.70 0.55 -22.01
N ASP A 108 -18.20 0.92 -23.18
CA ASP A 108 -17.58 2.22 -23.45
C ASP A 108 -18.57 3.25 -24.02
N ALA A 109 -19.87 2.90 -24.12
CA ALA A 109 -20.93 3.84 -24.44
C ALA A 109 -21.05 4.94 -23.35
N PRO A 110 -21.13 6.24 -23.70
CA PRO A 110 -21.17 7.33 -22.71
C PRO A 110 -22.30 7.23 -21.68
N SER A 111 -23.47 6.69 -22.05
CA SER A 111 -24.59 6.44 -21.14
C SER A 111 -24.26 5.40 -20.07
N VAL A 112 -23.61 4.29 -20.46
CA VAL A 112 -23.17 3.22 -19.57
C VAL A 112 -22.09 3.74 -18.62
N ILE A 113 -21.10 4.48 -19.14
CA ILE A 113 -20.04 5.08 -18.33
C ILE A 113 -20.64 6.01 -17.28
N LYS A 114 -21.49 6.97 -17.68
CA LYS A 114 -22.17 7.89 -16.76
C LYS A 114 -22.96 7.16 -15.67
N TYR A 115 -23.69 6.09 -16.03
CA TYR A 115 -24.43 5.30 -15.04
C TYR A 115 -23.49 4.59 -14.07
N ARG A 116 -22.49 3.85 -14.57
CA ARG A 116 -21.55 3.09 -13.76
C ARG A 116 -20.78 3.99 -12.79
N VAL A 117 -20.27 5.12 -13.28
CA VAL A 117 -19.59 6.15 -12.47
C VAL A 117 -20.50 6.67 -11.36
N ARG A 118 -21.76 7.02 -11.67
CA ARG A 118 -22.71 7.47 -10.64
C ARG A 118 -22.94 6.39 -9.58
N ALA A 119 -23.08 5.13 -9.99
CA ALA A 119 -23.29 4.02 -9.08
C ALA A 119 -22.09 3.80 -8.14
N VAL A 120 -20.85 3.79 -8.66
CA VAL A 120 -19.65 3.65 -7.82
C VAL A 120 -19.41 4.87 -6.93
N MET A 121 -19.66 6.09 -7.41
CA MET A 121 -19.56 7.31 -6.59
C MET A 121 -20.57 7.28 -5.42
N THR A 122 -21.80 6.81 -5.65
CA THR A 122 -22.80 6.60 -4.58
C THR A 122 -22.34 5.54 -3.58
N ALA A 123 -21.76 4.42 -4.05
CA ALA A 123 -21.18 3.40 -3.17
C ALA A 123 -20.02 3.96 -2.32
N CYS A 124 -19.08 4.69 -2.94
CA CYS A 124 -17.99 5.38 -2.26
C CYS A 124 -18.51 6.34 -1.18
N PHE A 125 -19.53 7.16 -1.49
CA PHE A 125 -20.12 8.10 -0.53
C PHE A 125 -20.74 7.38 0.68
N ILE A 126 -21.56 6.34 0.44
CA ILE A 126 -22.20 5.56 1.52
C ILE A 126 -21.15 4.86 2.39
N CYS A 127 -20.18 4.19 1.78
CA CYS A 127 -19.10 3.51 2.53
C CYS A 127 -18.23 4.51 3.30
N SER A 128 -17.93 5.68 2.73
CA SER A 128 -17.14 6.73 3.40
C SER A 128 -17.88 7.26 4.62
N LEU A 129 -19.17 7.59 4.48
CA LEU A 129 -19.99 8.11 5.58
C LEU A 129 -20.16 7.08 6.70
N GLY A 130 -20.41 5.81 6.34
CA GLY A 130 -20.50 4.71 7.31
C GLY A 130 -19.19 4.47 8.06
N THR A 131 -18.05 4.53 7.36
CA THR A 131 -16.71 4.35 7.96
C THR A 131 -16.33 5.54 8.82
N LEU A 132 -16.60 6.78 8.39
CA LEU A 132 -16.39 7.99 9.17
C LEU A 132 -17.20 7.95 10.48
N TYR A 133 -18.48 7.58 10.40
CA TYR A 133 -19.34 7.39 11.57
C TYR A 133 -18.79 6.30 12.50
N LEU A 134 -18.33 5.17 11.95
CA LEU A 134 -17.75 4.06 12.73
C LEU A 134 -16.47 4.49 13.47
N ILE A 135 -15.56 5.22 12.80
CA ILE A 135 -14.32 5.73 13.41
C ILE A 135 -14.65 6.68 14.57
N VAL A 136 -15.50 7.69 14.34
CA VAL A 136 -15.85 8.68 15.36
C VAL A 136 -16.61 8.04 16.54
N SER A 137 -17.57 7.15 16.26
CA SER A 137 -18.40 6.53 17.31
C SER A 137 -17.68 5.45 18.13
N LYS A 138 -16.72 4.71 17.55
CA LYS A 138 -15.94 3.68 18.26
C LYS A 138 -14.62 4.17 18.82
N GLY A 139 -13.93 5.06 18.10
CA GLY A 139 -12.66 5.63 18.54
C GLY A 139 -12.81 6.76 19.57
N HIS A 140 -14.02 7.32 19.73
CA HIS A 140 -14.25 8.58 20.47
C HIS A 140 -13.36 9.74 19.97
N THR A 141 -12.93 9.67 18.70
CA THR A 141 -12.02 10.61 18.06
C THR A 141 -12.77 11.77 17.40
N THR A 142 -12.07 12.85 17.13
CA THR A 142 -12.57 13.95 16.29
C THR A 142 -12.78 13.52 14.84
N TYR A 143 -13.63 14.25 14.11
CA TYR A 143 -13.75 14.09 12.65
C TYR A 143 -12.41 14.33 11.91
N LEU A 144 -11.54 15.19 12.46
CA LEU A 144 -10.24 15.48 11.86
C LEU A 144 -9.29 14.27 11.92
N GLU A 145 -9.30 13.53 13.03
CA GLU A 145 -8.54 12.29 13.19
C GLU A 145 -9.10 11.17 12.33
N ALA A 146 -10.43 11.11 12.18
CA ALA A 146 -11.06 10.16 11.26
C ALA A 146 -10.70 10.47 9.79
N LEU A 147 -10.66 11.75 9.39
CA LEU A 147 -10.19 12.16 8.05
C LEU A 147 -8.69 11.91 7.83
N ARG A 148 -7.87 11.93 8.90
CA ARG A 148 -6.47 11.49 8.85
C ARG A 148 -6.37 9.98 8.60
N LEU A 149 -7.12 9.16 9.33
CA LEU A 149 -7.11 7.70 9.15
C LEU A 149 -7.61 7.27 7.76
N LEU A 150 -8.58 8.02 7.20
CA LEU A 150 -9.04 7.87 5.82
C LEU A 150 -8.07 8.45 4.78
N GLY A 151 -7.02 9.18 5.19
CA GLY A 151 -6.04 9.82 4.31
C GLY A 151 -6.57 10.98 3.47
N TRP A 152 -7.71 11.56 3.88
CA TRP A 152 -8.35 12.71 3.21
C TRP A 152 -7.77 14.04 3.71
N TRP A 153 -7.16 14.05 4.90
CA TRP A 153 -6.51 15.24 5.45
C TRP A 153 -5.28 14.91 6.32
N PRO A 154 -4.15 15.61 6.16
CA PRO A 154 -3.86 16.62 5.14
C PRO A 154 -3.67 15.98 3.75
N LEU A 155 -3.70 16.78 2.69
CA LEU A 155 -3.63 16.29 1.30
C LEU A 155 -2.27 15.62 0.95
N GLY A 156 -1.19 16.01 1.64
CA GLY A 156 0.18 15.55 1.40
C GLY A 156 0.77 15.90 0.02
N PRO A 157 0.94 17.19 -0.36
CA PRO A 157 1.51 17.54 -1.67
C PRO A 157 2.92 16.98 -1.90
N LEU A 158 3.75 16.91 -0.85
CA LEU A 158 5.09 16.33 -0.92
C LEU A 158 5.02 14.82 -1.14
N GLU A 159 4.09 14.15 -0.47
CA GLU A 159 3.82 12.71 -0.58
C GLU A 159 3.33 12.35 -1.99
N ILE A 160 2.46 13.17 -2.58
CA ILE A 160 2.02 13.04 -3.99
C ILE A 160 3.25 13.10 -4.91
N VAL A 161 4.08 14.14 -4.79
CA VAL A 161 5.26 14.34 -5.65
C VAL A 161 6.28 13.21 -5.47
N LYS A 162 6.62 12.83 -4.22
CA LYS A 162 7.57 11.74 -3.94
C LYS A 162 7.06 10.39 -4.46
N SER A 163 5.77 10.07 -4.27
CA SER A 163 5.17 8.80 -4.70
C SER A 163 5.07 8.70 -6.22
N LEU A 164 4.69 9.80 -6.89
CA LEU A 164 4.73 9.90 -8.35
C LEU A 164 6.16 9.78 -8.88
N PHE A 165 7.14 10.44 -8.25
CA PHE A 165 8.54 10.36 -8.67
C PHE A 165 9.11 8.95 -8.51
N LEU A 166 8.86 8.28 -7.38
CA LEU A 166 9.21 6.88 -7.17
C LEU A 166 8.56 5.95 -8.21
N THR A 167 7.28 6.18 -8.54
CA THR A 167 6.59 5.41 -9.58
C THR A 167 7.18 5.71 -10.97
N ALA A 168 7.50 6.96 -11.28
CA ALA A 168 8.14 7.34 -12.53
C ALA A 168 9.53 6.70 -12.70
N ILE A 169 10.30 6.54 -11.61
CA ILE A 169 11.57 5.78 -11.60
C ILE A 169 11.33 4.32 -12.02
N LEU A 170 10.32 3.64 -11.45
CA LEU A 170 9.96 2.28 -11.84
C LEU A 170 9.54 2.17 -13.31
N PHE A 171 8.87 3.21 -13.82
CA PHE A 171 8.37 3.29 -15.20
C PHE A 171 9.35 3.93 -16.20
N LEU A 172 10.62 4.14 -15.85
CA LEU A 172 11.61 4.79 -16.72
C LEU A 172 11.74 4.16 -18.11
N GLY A 173 11.60 2.83 -18.23
CA GLY A 173 11.58 2.16 -19.54
C GLY A 173 10.43 2.65 -20.43
N PHE A 174 9.20 2.67 -19.91
CA PHE A 174 8.03 3.20 -20.61
C PHE A 174 8.19 4.69 -20.96
N LEU A 175 8.69 5.49 -20.01
CA LEU A 175 8.93 6.92 -20.23
C LEU A 175 9.99 7.17 -21.32
N PHE A 176 11.00 6.32 -21.43
CA PHE A 176 11.97 6.35 -22.52
C PHE A 176 11.34 5.95 -23.87
N GLU A 177 10.55 4.87 -23.91
CA GLU A 177 9.88 4.40 -25.14
C GLU A 177 8.90 5.46 -25.68
N ARG A 178 7.92 5.89 -24.89
CA ARG A 178 6.94 6.90 -25.33
C ARG A 178 7.56 8.29 -25.45
N GLY A 179 8.32 8.71 -24.45
CA GLY A 179 8.84 10.07 -24.37
C GLY A 179 9.93 10.34 -25.40
N VAL A 180 10.94 9.48 -25.46
CA VAL A 180 12.16 9.70 -26.27
C VAL A 180 12.09 8.98 -27.62
N ALA A 181 11.78 7.68 -27.63
CA ALA A 181 11.84 6.88 -28.85
C ALA A 181 10.68 7.18 -29.83
N GLU A 182 9.46 7.36 -29.32
CA GLU A 182 8.30 7.84 -30.10
C GLU A 182 8.20 9.37 -30.16
N GLY A 183 9.00 10.10 -29.37
CA GLY A 183 9.05 11.56 -29.39
C GLY A 183 7.88 12.28 -28.71
N GLN A 184 7.03 11.59 -27.93
CA GLN A 184 5.83 12.18 -27.32
C GLN A 184 6.12 13.26 -26.26
N TRP A 185 7.37 13.40 -25.79
CA TRP A 185 7.76 14.38 -24.77
C TRP A 185 7.28 15.82 -25.06
N ARG A 186 7.21 16.21 -26.34
CA ARG A 186 6.69 17.52 -26.77
C ARG A 186 5.21 17.70 -26.47
N ASN A 187 4.42 16.64 -26.62
CA ASN A 187 2.98 16.65 -26.39
C ASN A 187 2.68 16.61 -24.89
N TRP A 188 3.55 15.99 -24.09
CA TRP A 188 3.48 16.02 -22.63
C TRP A 188 3.71 17.44 -22.08
N ILE A 189 4.72 18.16 -22.57
CA ILE A 189 4.97 19.57 -22.20
C ILE A 189 3.79 20.48 -22.59
N ARG A 190 3.12 20.18 -23.71
CA ARG A 190 1.90 20.87 -24.16
C ARG A 190 0.62 20.43 -23.45
N TRP A 191 0.70 19.49 -22.50
CA TRP A 191 -0.43 18.84 -21.82
C TRP A 191 -1.41 18.11 -22.75
N GLN A 192 -1.11 18.01 -24.04
CA GLN A 192 -2.01 17.54 -25.08
C GLN A 192 -2.34 16.06 -24.90
N SER A 193 -1.32 15.22 -24.69
CA SER A 193 -1.49 13.79 -24.38
C SER A 193 -2.20 13.49 -23.05
N LEU A 194 -2.36 14.49 -22.17
CA LEU A 194 -3.07 14.35 -20.90
C LEU A 194 -4.51 14.87 -21.01
N ILE A 195 -4.77 15.90 -21.82
CA ILE A 195 -6.10 16.49 -21.98
C ILE A 195 -6.93 15.73 -23.01
N GLU A 196 -6.37 15.36 -24.16
CA GLU A 196 -7.11 14.71 -25.25
C GLU A 196 -7.88 13.45 -24.78
N PRO A 197 -7.26 12.49 -24.05
CA PRO A 197 -8.00 11.32 -23.58
C PRO A 197 -9.09 11.64 -22.55
N LEU A 198 -8.97 12.75 -21.81
CA LEU A 198 -9.97 13.19 -20.83
C LEU A 198 -11.20 13.85 -21.45
N THR A 199 -11.14 14.25 -22.73
CA THR A 199 -12.31 14.74 -23.47
C THR A 199 -13.34 13.64 -23.72
N GLU A 200 -12.88 12.39 -23.79
CA GLU A 200 -13.74 11.21 -23.94
C GLU A 200 -14.17 10.63 -22.59
N TRP A 201 -15.42 10.18 -22.51
CA TRP A 201 -15.94 9.51 -21.31
C TRP A 201 -15.14 8.26 -20.93
N ALA A 202 -14.58 7.54 -21.91
CA ALA A 202 -13.76 6.35 -21.68
C ALA A 202 -12.43 6.69 -21.00
N GLY A 203 -11.71 7.70 -21.47
CA GLY A 203 -10.45 8.12 -20.85
C GLY A 203 -10.67 8.84 -19.51
N TRP A 204 -11.68 9.71 -19.38
CA TRP A 204 -12.04 10.29 -18.08
C TRP A 204 -12.39 9.21 -17.03
N ARG A 205 -13.11 8.15 -17.44
CA ARG A 205 -13.34 6.98 -16.57
C ARG A 205 -12.04 6.31 -16.17
N ASN A 206 -11.15 6.01 -17.13
CA ASN A 206 -9.93 5.22 -16.90
C ASN A 206 -8.86 5.96 -16.08
N TYR A 207 -8.73 7.28 -16.27
CA TYR A 207 -7.63 8.08 -15.70
C TYR A 207 -8.04 8.94 -14.51
N VAL A 208 -9.34 9.20 -14.31
CA VAL A 208 -9.83 10.04 -13.19
C VAL A 208 -10.83 9.28 -12.34
N ALA A 209 -11.98 8.89 -12.90
CA ALA A 209 -13.09 8.38 -12.08
C ALA A 209 -12.74 7.04 -11.39
N GLY A 210 -12.24 6.06 -12.15
CA GLY A 210 -11.82 4.75 -11.65
C GLY A 210 -10.76 4.86 -10.55
N PRO A 211 -9.59 5.49 -10.81
CA PRO A 211 -8.57 5.73 -9.79
C PRO A 211 -9.11 6.36 -8.50
N ILE A 212 -9.96 7.39 -8.59
CA ILE A 212 -10.56 8.03 -7.41
C ILE A 212 -11.46 7.04 -6.65
N THR A 213 -12.39 6.38 -7.33
CA THR A 213 -13.41 5.55 -6.65
C THR A 213 -12.82 4.25 -6.12
N GLU A 214 -11.82 3.70 -6.80
CA GLU A 214 -11.10 2.49 -6.39
C GLU A 214 -10.20 2.77 -5.18
N GLU A 215 -9.40 3.84 -5.17
CA GLU A 215 -8.57 4.14 -4.00
C GLU A 215 -9.40 4.58 -2.77
N VAL A 216 -10.57 5.21 -2.97
CA VAL A 216 -11.50 5.49 -1.86
C VAL A 216 -12.00 4.19 -1.21
N VAL A 217 -12.43 3.19 -1.98
CA VAL A 217 -12.94 1.94 -1.39
C VAL A 217 -11.82 1.05 -0.88
N PHE A 218 -10.81 0.76 -1.70
CA PHE A 218 -9.83 -0.28 -1.43
C PHE A 218 -8.66 0.19 -0.57
N ARG A 219 -8.30 1.49 -0.58
CA ARG A 219 -7.28 2.05 0.31
C ARG A 219 -7.94 2.79 1.46
N SER A 220 -8.56 3.95 1.21
CA SER A 220 -9.09 4.82 2.27
C SER A 220 -10.00 4.08 3.26
N ILE A 221 -10.99 3.34 2.77
CA ILE A 221 -11.98 2.65 3.62
C ILE A 221 -11.47 1.30 4.13
N ILE A 222 -11.09 0.37 3.24
CA ILE A 222 -10.73 -1.00 3.64
C ILE A 222 -9.46 -1.02 4.51
N VAL A 223 -8.44 -0.19 4.22
CA VAL A 223 -7.24 -0.12 5.08
C VAL A 223 -7.57 0.50 6.44
N ALA A 224 -8.40 1.54 6.50
CA ALA A 224 -8.85 2.10 7.78
C ALA A 224 -9.55 1.06 8.66
N LEU A 225 -10.46 0.24 8.10
CA LEU A 225 -11.11 -0.85 8.82
C LEU A 225 -10.09 -1.88 9.37
N HIS A 226 -9.05 -2.22 8.60
CA HIS A 226 -8.03 -3.16 9.05
C HIS A 226 -7.10 -2.55 10.13
N LEU A 227 -6.77 -1.26 10.04
CA LEU A 227 -6.03 -0.52 11.06
C LEU A 227 -6.85 -0.41 12.37
N MET A 228 -8.16 -0.16 12.29
CA MET A 228 -9.06 -0.17 13.45
C MET A 228 -9.12 -1.54 14.14
N ALA A 229 -8.95 -2.63 13.38
CA ALA A 229 -8.82 -4.00 13.89
C ALA A 229 -7.40 -4.37 14.32
N LYS A 230 -6.43 -3.45 14.26
CA LYS A 230 -5.02 -3.64 14.63
C LYS A 230 -4.32 -4.78 13.87
N ILE A 231 -4.71 -4.99 12.62
CA ILE A 231 -4.04 -5.94 11.74
C ILE A 231 -2.67 -5.35 11.38
N SER A 232 -1.60 -6.16 11.41
CA SER A 232 -0.24 -5.63 11.19
C SER A 232 -0.09 -4.98 9.81
N PRO A 233 0.69 -3.90 9.65
CA PRO A 233 0.80 -3.18 8.38
C PRO A 233 1.26 -4.07 7.22
N THR A 234 2.20 -4.99 7.49
CA THR A 234 2.63 -6.03 6.55
C THR A 234 1.47 -6.93 6.12
N SER A 235 0.62 -7.36 7.07
CA SER A 235 -0.57 -8.16 6.75
C SER A 235 -1.57 -7.35 5.92
N ILE A 236 -1.77 -6.07 6.24
CA ILE A 236 -2.64 -5.17 5.47
C ILE A 236 -2.13 -5.06 4.03
N VAL A 237 -0.83 -4.80 3.82
CA VAL A 237 -0.23 -4.68 2.48
C VAL A 237 -0.50 -5.92 1.63
N PHE A 238 -0.33 -7.12 2.17
CA PHE A 238 -0.48 -8.35 1.38
C PHE A 238 -1.92 -8.87 1.26
N VAL A 239 -2.78 -8.64 2.26
CA VAL A 239 -4.14 -9.21 2.32
C VAL A 239 -5.21 -8.25 1.79
N SER A 240 -5.17 -6.96 2.13
CA SER A 240 -6.25 -6.03 1.73
C SER A 240 -6.42 -5.91 0.21
N PRO A 241 -5.37 -6.01 -0.63
CA PRO A 241 -5.55 -5.94 -2.07
C PRO A 241 -6.19 -7.17 -2.70
N LEU A 242 -6.40 -8.26 -1.95
CA LEU A 242 -7.22 -9.39 -2.43
C LEU A 242 -8.68 -8.96 -2.65
N TYR A 243 -9.21 -8.01 -1.87
CA TYR A 243 -10.54 -7.43 -2.13
C TYR A 243 -10.58 -6.74 -3.49
N PHE A 244 -9.54 -5.97 -3.83
CA PHE A 244 -9.39 -5.28 -5.10
C PHE A 244 -9.20 -6.24 -6.28
N GLY A 245 -8.37 -7.27 -6.11
CA GLY A 245 -8.17 -8.33 -7.11
C GLY A 245 -9.46 -9.11 -7.37
N ILE A 246 -10.15 -9.58 -6.32
CA ILE A 246 -11.40 -10.33 -6.43
C ILE A 246 -12.50 -9.47 -7.08
N ALA A 247 -12.59 -8.18 -6.74
CA ALA A 247 -13.53 -7.26 -7.38
C ALA A 247 -13.38 -7.28 -8.92
N HIS A 248 -12.16 -7.37 -9.45
CA HIS A 248 -11.90 -7.42 -10.89
C HIS A 248 -12.27 -8.75 -11.58
N VAL A 249 -12.51 -9.83 -10.85
CA VAL A 249 -12.94 -11.12 -11.42
C VAL A 249 -14.29 -10.98 -12.16
N HIS A 250 -15.10 -9.98 -11.80
CA HIS A 250 -16.35 -9.66 -12.52
C HIS A 250 -16.15 -9.44 -14.04
N HIS A 251 -14.97 -9.00 -14.50
CA HIS A 251 -14.68 -8.85 -15.93
C HIS A 251 -14.61 -10.18 -16.70
N PHE A 252 -14.42 -11.34 -16.04
CA PHE A 252 -14.56 -12.64 -16.69
C PHE A 252 -15.97 -12.81 -17.29
N TYR A 253 -16.99 -12.40 -16.52
CA TYR A 253 -18.39 -12.47 -16.94
C TYR A 253 -18.69 -11.44 -18.05
N GLU A 254 -18.18 -10.21 -17.94
CA GLU A 254 -18.30 -9.20 -19.02
C GLU A 254 -17.66 -9.70 -20.34
N PHE A 255 -16.47 -10.29 -20.25
CA PHE A 255 -15.74 -10.80 -21.41
C PHE A 255 -16.45 -12.01 -22.04
N LYS A 256 -16.95 -12.95 -21.22
CA LYS A 256 -17.76 -14.10 -21.68
C LYS A 256 -18.98 -13.67 -22.48
N LEU A 257 -19.70 -12.66 -22.02
CA LEU A 257 -20.92 -12.18 -22.67
C LEU A 257 -20.66 -11.44 -23.99
N THR A 258 -19.55 -10.72 -24.07
CA THR A 258 -19.19 -9.92 -25.26
C THR A 258 -18.42 -10.73 -26.30
N HIS A 259 -17.74 -11.80 -25.90
CA HIS A 259 -16.90 -12.65 -26.76
C HIS A 259 -17.30 -14.12 -26.63
N ALA A 260 -18.52 -14.45 -27.03
CA ALA A 260 -19.12 -15.79 -26.86
C ALA A 260 -18.31 -16.95 -27.47
N TYR A 261 -17.47 -16.67 -28.47
CA TYR A 261 -16.62 -17.65 -29.16
C TYR A 261 -15.15 -17.65 -28.67
N ALA A 262 -14.80 -16.86 -27.65
CA ALA A 262 -13.44 -16.85 -27.12
C ALA A 262 -13.11 -18.20 -26.43
N PRO A 263 -11.93 -18.79 -26.69
CA PRO A 263 -11.52 -20.01 -25.99
C PRO A 263 -11.46 -19.81 -24.48
N LEU A 264 -12.00 -20.75 -23.71
CA LEU A 264 -12.04 -20.68 -22.25
C LEU A 264 -10.65 -20.45 -21.64
N GLY A 265 -9.60 -21.06 -22.20
CA GLY A 265 -8.21 -20.85 -21.79
C GLY A 265 -7.77 -19.38 -21.91
N THR A 266 -8.11 -18.70 -23.01
CA THR A 266 -7.82 -17.27 -23.22
C THR A 266 -8.57 -16.39 -22.21
N MET A 267 -9.83 -16.72 -21.92
CA MET A 267 -10.64 -16.02 -20.93
C MET A 267 -10.06 -16.16 -19.52
N LEU A 268 -9.72 -17.40 -19.12
CA LEU A 268 -9.12 -17.70 -17.82
C LEU A 268 -7.75 -17.04 -17.68
N PHE A 269 -6.89 -17.13 -18.70
CA PHE A 269 -5.59 -16.46 -18.71
C PHE A 269 -5.73 -14.95 -18.50
N ARG A 270 -6.63 -14.30 -19.25
CA ARG A 270 -6.92 -12.86 -19.09
C ARG A 270 -7.34 -12.52 -17.66
N THR A 271 -8.24 -13.29 -17.06
CA THR A 271 -8.72 -13.04 -15.70
C THR A 271 -7.67 -13.30 -14.64
N VAL A 272 -6.88 -14.39 -14.75
CA VAL A 272 -5.78 -14.68 -13.82
C VAL A 272 -4.68 -13.63 -13.93
N PHE A 273 -4.31 -13.23 -15.14
CA PHE A 273 -3.34 -12.16 -15.38
C PHE A 273 -3.83 -10.83 -14.81
N GLN A 274 -5.09 -10.46 -15.06
CA GLN A 274 -5.67 -9.25 -14.51
C GLN A 274 -5.69 -9.29 -12.98
N PHE A 275 -6.12 -10.40 -12.37
CA PHE A 275 -6.12 -10.58 -10.91
C PHE A 275 -4.71 -10.46 -10.30
N ALA A 276 -3.70 -11.11 -10.90
CA ALA A 276 -2.33 -11.05 -10.42
C ALA A 276 -1.76 -9.63 -10.54
N TYR A 277 -1.96 -8.97 -11.69
CA TYR A 277 -1.51 -7.60 -11.93
C TYR A 277 -2.16 -6.60 -10.96
N THR A 278 -3.49 -6.65 -10.80
CA THR A 278 -4.20 -5.76 -9.87
C THR A 278 -3.84 -6.05 -8.41
N THR A 279 -3.50 -7.29 -8.05
CA THR A 279 -3.01 -7.64 -6.70
C THR A 279 -1.59 -7.12 -6.44
N ILE A 280 -0.69 -7.13 -7.44
CA ILE A 280 0.67 -6.59 -7.31
C ILE A 280 0.66 -5.06 -7.21
N PHE A 281 -0.07 -4.38 -8.11
CA PHE A 281 -0.36 -2.93 -7.96
C PHE A 281 -1.05 -2.66 -6.61
N GLY A 282 -1.97 -3.56 -6.26
CA GLY A 282 -2.56 -3.79 -4.96
C GLY A 282 -1.61 -3.50 -3.80
N TRP A 283 -0.60 -4.37 -3.66
CA TRP A 283 0.43 -4.32 -2.62
C TRP A 283 1.20 -3.00 -2.65
N TYR A 284 1.62 -2.52 -3.84
CA TYR A 284 2.39 -1.28 -3.95
C TYR A 284 1.62 -0.05 -3.45
N ALA A 285 0.38 0.15 -3.92
CA ALA A 285 -0.42 1.28 -3.46
C ALA A 285 -0.90 1.13 -2.00
N ALA A 286 -1.09 -0.09 -1.48
CA ALA A 286 -1.33 -0.29 -0.04
C ALA A 286 -0.10 0.10 0.81
N PHE A 287 1.11 -0.26 0.37
CA PHE A 287 2.36 0.15 1.00
C PHE A 287 2.55 1.67 0.97
N LEU A 288 2.38 2.30 -0.20
CA LEU A 288 2.40 3.77 -0.33
C LEU A 288 1.40 4.45 0.59
N TYR A 289 0.15 3.97 0.63
CA TYR A 289 -0.91 4.54 1.45
C TYR A 289 -0.56 4.49 2.95
N LEU A 290 -0.06 3.36 3.45
CA LEU A 290 0.36 3.21 4.85
C LEU A 290 1.58 4.07 5.20
N ARG A 291 2.54 4.20 4.27
CA ARG A 291 3.77 4.99 4.45
C ARG A 291 3.56 6.50 4.35
N THR A 292 2.57 6.96 3.58
CA THR A 292 2.36 8.38 3.27
C THR A 292 1.09 8.99 3.85
N GLY A 293 0.10 8.17 4.24
CA GLY A 293 -1.20 8.63 4.73
C GLY A 293 -1.98 9.54 3.78
N SER A 294 -1.60 9.65 2.50
CA SER A 294 -2.29 10.48 1.51
C SER A 294 -3.06 9.60 0.54
N LEU A 295 -4.39 9.73 0.56
CA LEU A 295 -5.25 9.16 -0.48
C LEU A 295 -4.93 9.77 -1.85
N PHE A 296 -4.62 11.07 -1.89
CA PHE A 296 -4.30 11.78 -3.13
C PHE A 296 -3.01 11.29 -3.78
N ALA A 297 -2.02 10.88 -2.98
CA ALA A 297 -0.78 10.28 -3.49
C ALA A 297 -1.06 8.96 -4.22
N VAL A 298 -1.86 8.07 -3.64
CA VAL A 298 -2.20 6.79 -4.28
C VAL A 298 -3.17 6.93 -5.45
N ILE A 299 -4.11 7.89 -5.42
CA ILE A 299 -4.93 8.24 -6.59
C ILE A 299 -4.04 8.69 -7.75
N ALA A 300 -3.10 9.62 -7.49
CA ALA A 300 -2.22 10.13 -8.53
C ALA A 300 -1.30 9.03 -9.11
N VAL A 301 -0.77 8.16 -8.27
CA VAL A 301 0.01 6.98 -8.68
C VAL A 301 -0.84 6.00 -9.48
N HIS A 302 -2.09 5.73 -9.10
CA HIS A 302 -3.01 4.90 -9.87
C HIS A 302 -3.29 5.51 -11.24
N SER A 303 -3.68 6.78 -11.31
CA SER A 303 -3.88 7.50 -12.59
C SER A 303 -2.64 7.42 -13.48
N PHE A 304 -1.45 7.63 -12.92
CA PHE A 304 -0.17 7.50 -13.65
C PHE A 304 0.07 6.07 -14.19
N CYS A 305 -0.15 5.04 -13.37
CA CYS A 305 -0.05 3.65 -13.80
C CYS A 305 -1.07 3.30 -14.90
N ASN A 306 -2.29 3.84 -14.83
CA ASN A 306 -3.29 3.64 -15.89
C ASN A 306 -2.89 4.33 -17.20
N CYS A 307 -2.29 5.53 -17.13
CA CYS A 307 -1.73 6.21 -18.30
C CYS A 307 -0.53 5.44 -18.91
N CYS A 308 0.29 4.80 -18.08
CA CYS A 308 1.45 4.05 -18.55
C CYS A 308 1.12 2.64 -19.06
N GLY A 309 0.11 1.99 -18.49
CA GLY A 309 -0.15 0.57 -18.74
C GLY A 309 0.98 -0.32 -18.23
N LEU A 310 1.27 -1.40 -18.96
CA LEU A 310 2.38 -2.31 -18.65
C LEU A 310 3.64 -1.95 -19.48
N PRO A 311 4.84 -1.92 -18.89
CA PRO A 311 6.07 -1.81 -19.65
C PRO A 311 6.28 -3.05 -20.54
N ARG A 312 6.98 -2.86 -21.66
CA ARG A 312 7.38 -3.93 -22.58
C ARG A 312 8.42 -4.83 -21.91
N LEU A 313 7.98 -5.99 -21.42
CA LEU A 313 8.89 -6.98 -20.80
C LEU A 313 9.60 -7.88 -21.83
N TRP A 314 9.18 -7.88 -23.10
CA TRP A 314 9.81 -8.65 -24.19
C TRP A 314 9.61 -8.02 -25.58
N GLY A 315 10.45 -8.40 -26.53
CA GLY A 315 10.39 -7.94 -27.93
C GLY A 315 11.21 -6.68 -28.19
N ARG A 316 11.12 -6.15 -29.41
CA ARG A 316 11.84 -4.94 -29.84
C ARG A 316 11.00 -3.68 -29.61
N VAL A 317 11.68 -2.57 -29.35
CA VAL A 317 11.06 -1.24 -29.36
C VAL A 317 10.65 -0.92 -30.80
N GLN A 318 9.40 -0.48 -30.94
CA GLN A 318 8.76 -0.12 -32.21
C GLN A 318 8.18 1.28 -32.04
N VAL A 319 8.19 2.07 -33.11
CA VAL A 319 7.49 3.36 -33.15
C VAL A 319 6.29 3.21 -34.07
N ASP A 320 5.13 3.51 -33.52
CA ASP A 320 3.88 3.68 -34.25
C ASP A 320 3.99 4.93 -35.14
N MET A 321 4.27 4.77 -36.44
CA MET A 321 4.21 5.89 -37.38
C MET A 321 2.79 6.05 -37.92
N PRO A 322 2.19 7.25 -37.85
CA PRO A 322 0.98 7.54 -38.62
C PRO A 322 1.30 7.38 -40.11
N ILE A 323 0.56 6.51 -40.81
CA ILE A 323 0.63 6.50 -42.28
C ILE A 323 -0.02 7.79 -42.77
N GLU A 324 0.70 8.60 -43.55
CA GLU A 324 0.11 9.73 -44.25
C GLU A 324 -1.01 9.22 -45.18
N PRO A 325 -2.22 9.81 -45.15
CA PRO A 325 -3.30 9.37 -46.01
C PRO A 325 -2.89 9.58 -47.47
N ILE A 326 -2.68 8.48 -48.20
CA ILE A 326 -2.47 8.52 -49.65
C ILE A 326 -3.75 9.08 -50.27
N ILE A 327 -3.72 10.34 -50.71
CA ILE A 327 -4.84 10.99 -51.38
C ILE A 327 -4.98 10.40 -52.78
N VAL A 328 -5.56 9.20 -52.87
CA VAL A 328 -6.08 8.66 -54.13
C VAL A 328 -7.35 9.46 -54.43
N ARG A 329 -7.26 10.33 -55.45
CA ARG A 329 -8.37 11.19 -55.89
C ARG A 329 -9.44 10.37 -56.63
N GLY A 330 -10.15 9.52 -55.89
CA GLY A 330 -11.32 8.75 -56.33
C GLY A 330 -12.61 9.35 -55.77
N LYS A 331 -13.72 9.17 -56.49
CA LYS A 331 -15.03 9.71 -56.11
C LYS A 331 -15.67 8.95 -54.95
N GLU A 332 -16.37 9.72 -54.11
CA GLU A 332 -17.63 9.36 -53.43
C GLU A 332 -17.64 8.01 -52.69
N ASP A 333 -17.23 8.02 -51.41
CA ASP A 333 -17.92 7.35 -50.29
C ASP A 333 -17.26 7.76 -48.95
N GLU A 334 -18.03 8.31 -48.01
CA GLU A 334 -17.52 8.75 -46.69
C GLU A 334 -17.46 7.59 -45.67
N GLU A 335 -16.48 6.70 -45.81
CA GLU A 335 -15.99 5.90 -44.68
C GLU A 335 -14.84 6.64 -43.98
N PHE A 336 -14.97 6.86 -42.66
CA PHE A 336 -13.88 7.38 -41.84
C PHE A 336 -12.66 6.45 -41.97
N PRO A 337 -11.50 6.93 -42.48
CA PRO A 337 -10.37 6.06 -42.74
C PRO A 337 -9.83 5.53 -41.42
N ALA A 338 -9.91 4.21 -41.23
CA ALA A 338 -9.23 3.54 -40.13
C ALA A 338 -7.74 3.91 -40.18
N GLN A 339 -7.27 4.64 -39.16
CA GLN A 339 -5.92 5.20 -39.10
C GLN A 339 -4.91 4.04 -39.04
N ARG A 340 -4.43 3.64 -40.22
CA ARG A 340 -3.50 2.54 -40.38
C ARG A 340 -2.14 3.02 -39.87
N VAL A 341 -1.59 2.32 -38.89
CA VAL A 341 -0.31 2.66 -38.26
C VAL A 341 0.75 1.69 -38.77
N GLU A 342 1.88 2.20 -39.26
CA GLU A 342 3.02 1.35 -39.63
C GLU A 342 4.01 1.28 -38.46
N GLN A 343 4.24 0.06 -37.96
CA GLN A 343 5.16 -0.17 -36.85
C GLN A 343 6.60 -0.30 -37.34
N LYS A 344 7.33 0.82 -37.33
CA LYS A 344 8.74 0.84 -37.71
C LYS A 344 9.59 0.32 -36.55
N GLN A 345 10.29 -0.79 -36.78
CA GLN A 345 11.28 -1.28 -35.81
C GLN A 345 12.46 -0.32 -35.73
N LEU A 346 12.79 0.14 -34.52
CA LEU A 346 13.99 0.95 -34.30
C LEU A 346 15.26 0.09 -34.33
N GLY A 347 16.40 0.73 -34.62
CA GLY A 347 17.72 0.10 -34.55
C GLY A 347 17.98 -0.56 -33.19
N ILE A 348 18.73 -1.67 -33.18
CA ILE A 348 18.91 -2.54 -32.00
C ILE A 348 19.35 -1.75 -30.75
N GLY A 349 20.18 -0.71 -30.91
CA GLY A 349 20.62 0.16 -29.82
C GLY A 349 19.47 0.80 -29.01
N TRP A 350 18.33 1.13 -29.62
CA TRP A 350 17.15 1.63 -28.91
C TRP A 350 16.50 0.57 -28.03
N THR A 351 16.48 -0.68 -28.48
CA THR A 351 15.97 -1.81 -27.69
C THR A 351 16.92 -2.14 -26.55
N VAL A 352 18.23 -2.10 -26.78
CA VAL A 352 19.25 -2.28 -25.72
C VAL A 352 19.13 -1.16 -24.67
N ALA A 353 19.07 0.10 -25.11
CA ALA A 353 18.91 1.25 -24.22
C ALA A 353 17.63 1.15 -23.39
N TYR A 354 16.50 0.76 -24.00
CA TYR A 354 15.24 0.53 -23.30
C TYR A 354 15.39 -0.48 -22.15
N TYR A 355 15.95 -1.67 -22.41
CA TYR A 355 16.08 -2.69 -21.38
C TYR A 355 17.10 -2.32 -20.30
N VAL A 356 18.18 -1.63 -20.64
CA VAL A 356 19.13 -1.07 -19.67
C VAL A 356 18.44 -0.06 -18.76
N ILE A 357 17.64 0.86 -19.32
CA ILE A 357 16.88 1.87 -18.56
C ILE A 357 15.79 1.22 -17.70
N LEU A 358 15.10 0.19 -18.20
CA LEU A 358 14.09 -0.57 -17.46
C LEU A 358 14.69 -1.24 -16.21
N VAL A 359 15.83 -1.93 -16.37
CA VAL A 359 16.54 -2.59 -15.26
C VAL A 359 17.13 -1.55 -14.29
N ALA A 360 17.75 -0.48 -14.79
CA ALA A 360 18.26 0.60 -13.95
C ALA A 360 17.14 1.27 -13.13
N GLY A 361 15.98 1.53 -13.74
CA GLY A 361 14.80 2.06 -13.07
C GLY A 361 14.31 1.13 -11.94
N ALA A 362 14.25 -0.18 -12.18
CA ALA A 362 13.89 -1.15 -11.13
C ALA A 362 14.90 -1.19 -9.96
N VAL A 363 16.21 -1.10 -10.24
CA VAL A 363 17.27 -1.07 -9.21
C VAL A 363 17.21 0.23 -8.39
N VAL A 364 17.05 1.38 -9.06
CA VAL A 364 16.91 2.68 -8.36
C VAL A 364 15.62 2.70 -7.55
N PHE A 365 14.49 2.25 -8.11
CA PHE A 365 13.22 2.10 -7.39
C PHE A 365 13.38 1.29 -6.11
N TRP A 366 14.03 0.12 -6.17
CA TRP A 366 14.32 -0.70 -5.00
C TRP A 366 15.11 0.06 -3.93
N SER A 367 16.17 0.78 -4.33
CA SER A 367 16.98 1.59 -3.40
C SER A 367 16.21 2.77 -2.78
N GLN A 368 15.25 3.33 -3.52
CA GLN A 368 14.51 4.55 -3.15
C GLN A 368 13.14 4.26 -2.52
N LEU A 369 12.70 3.00 -2.50
CA LEU A 369 11.38 2.58 -2.01
C LEU A 369 11.12 3.01 -0.56
N TRP A 370 12.12 2.93 0.31
CA TRP A 370 12.01 3.37 1.71
C TRP A 370 12.22 4.89 1.88
N PRO A 371 13.31 5.51 1.36
CA PRO A 371 13.54 6.95 1.52
C PRO A 371 12.46 7.84 0.89
N LEU A 372 11.98 7.53 -0.31
CA LEU A 372 10.95 8.34 -0.98
C LEU A 372 9.54 8.12 -0.41
N THR A 373 9.30 7.07 0.37
CA THR A 373 8.01 6.86 1.04
C THR A 373 8.01 7.34 2.49
N GLU A 374 9.13 7.84 3.01
CA GLU A 374 9.17 8.39 4.36
C GLU A 374 8.40 9.72 4.44
N SER A 375 7.41 9.74 5.33
CA SER A 375 6.54 10.88 5.61
C SER A 375 6.14 10.92 7.08
N PRO A 376 6.03 12.11 7.71
CA PRO A 376 5.44 12.27 9.03
C PRO A 376 3.92 12.00 9.05
N LEU A 377 3.30 11.79 7.89
CA LEU A 377 1.87 11.48 7.73
C LEU A 377 1.59 9.97 7.70
N ALA A 378 2.61 9.11 7.86
CA ALA A 378 2.47 7.66 7.84
C ALA A 378 1.37 7.16 8.80
N LEU A 379 0.49 6.29 8.30
CA LEU A 379 -0.58 5.67 9.09
C LEU A 379 -0.07 4.50 9.94
N ALA A 380 1.08 3.92 9.57
CA ALA A 380 1.73 2.88 10.35
C ALA A 380 3.24 2.77 10.11
N SER A 381 3.96 2.31 11.13
CA SER A 381 5.34 1.80 11.04
C SER A 381 5.34 0.34 10.61
N PHE A 382 6.33 -0.05 9.80
CA PHE A 382 6.54 -1.42 9.32
C PHE A 382 7.63 -2.14 10.12
#